data_AF-A0A1V0TJ87-F1
#
_entry.id   AF-A0A1V0TJ87-F1
#
_cell.length_a   1.000
_cell.length_b   1.000
_cell.length_c   1.000
_cell.angle_alpha   90.00
_cell.angle_beta   90.00
_cell.angle_gamma   90.00
#
_symmetry.space_group_name_H-M   'P 1'
#
loop_
_entity.id
_entity.type
_entity.pdbx_description
1 polymer ?
#
loop_
_entity_poly.entity_id
_entity_poly.type
_entity_poly.pdbx_seq_one_letter_code
_entity_poly.pdbx_strand_id
1 'polypeptide(L)'
;MTMGGSVTLRVLIAGAGVGGLALAQALRQVGAAVTVFERTPSLRADRRGYRININRVGGDALAACLPPELFRLYLATSNDEARARVGVFDHRMHCSRHCGTSCRRRSSTGSR
;
A
#
# COMPACT_ATOMS: atom_id res chain seq x y z
N MET A 1 38.83 -8.19 22.36
CA MET A 1 37.56 -7.99 23.09
C MET A 1 36.43 -8.46 22.17
N THR A 2 35.86 -9.64 22.47
CA THR A 2 34.59 -10.26 21.97
C THR A 2 34.19 -9.96 20.51
N MET A 3 34.44 -10.80 19.51
CA MET A 3 33.77 -12.08 19.20
C MET A 3 32.28 -12.09 19.55
N GLY A 4 31.45 -11.81 18.55
CA GLY A 4 30.00 -11.95 18.54
C GLY A 4 29.53 -11.91 17.09
N GLY A 5 29.64 -13.06 16.40
CA GLY A 5 29.03 -13.25 15.10
C GLY A 5 27.51 -13.17 15.23
N SER A 6 26.97 -11.96 15.24
CA SER A 6 25.53 -11.73 15.18
C SER A 6 25.06 -12.30 13.85
N VAL A 7 24.34 -13.42 13.89
CA VAL A 7 23.67 -13.97 12.71
C VAL A 7 22.66 -12.90 12.27
N THR A 8 23.05 -12.06 11.31
CA THR A 8 22.13 -11.09 10.71
C THR A 8 21.03 -11.90 10.05
N LEU A 9 19.82 -11.85 10.61
CA LEU A 9 18.66 -12.55 10.07
C LEU A 9 18.47 -12.09 8.62
N ARG A 10 18.60 -13.02 7.66
CA ARG A 10 18.41 -12.76 6.23
C ARG A 10 17.03 -13.24 5.81
N VAL A 11 16.19 -12.31 5.34
CA VAL A 11 14.81 -12.59 4.93
C VAL A 11 14.63 -12.29 3.45
N LEU A 12 14.12 -13.29 2.72
CA LEU A 12 13.70 -13.14 1.34
C LEU A 12 12.18 -12.96 1.29
N ILE A 13 11.71 -11.93 0.59
CA ILE A 13 10.29 -11.65 0.38
C ILE A 13 9.99 -11.83 -1.10
N ALA A 14 9.07 -12.73 -1.42
CA ALA A 14 8.56 -12.89 -2.77
C ALA A 14 7.31 -12.02 -2.95
N GLY A 15 7.45 -10.93 -3.71
CA GLY A 15 6.41 -9.97 -4.05
C GLY A 15 6.69 -8.56 -3.49
N ALA A 16 6.84 -7.57 -4.36
CA ALA A 16 6.96 -6.15 -4.03
C ALA A 16 5.60 -5.43 -4.02
N GLY A 17 4.56 -6.11 -3.55
CA GLY A 17 3.25 -5.51 -3.27
C GLY A 17 3.26 -4.65 -2.00
N VAL A 18 2.15 -3.96 -1.73
CA VAL A 18 2.03 -3.08 -0.53
C VAL A 18 2.32 -3.80 0.79
N GLY A 19 1.85 -5.05 0.94
CA GLY A 19 2.13 -5.85 2.14
C GLY A 19 3.59 -6.31 2.23
N GLY A 20 4.17 -6.78 1.12
CA GLY A 20 5.56 -7.24 1.08
C GLY A 20 6.56 -6.12 1.36
N LEU A 21 6.31 -4.93 0.80
CA LEU A 21 7.12 -3.74 1.08
C LEU A 21 6.93 -3.22 2.51
N ALA A 22 5.72 -3.24 3.05
CA ALA A 22 5.48 -2.87 4.45
C ALA A 22 6.23 -3.81 5.41
N LEU A 23 6.16 -5.12 5.17
CA LEU A 23 6.91 -6.12 5.95
C LEU A 23 8.42 -5.91 5.84
N ALA A 24 8.92 -5.62 4.63
CA ALA A 24 10.34 -5.35 4.41
C ALA A 24 10.83 -4.16 5.24
N GLN A 25 10.01 -3.10 5.36
CA GLN A 25 10.35 -1.93 6.18
C GLN A 25 10.40 -2.29 7.67
N ALA A 26 9.40 -3.02 8.17
CA ALA A 26 9.36 -3.46 9.56
C ALA A 26 10.59 -4.32 9.93
N LEU A 27 10.94 -5.30 9.09
CA LEU A 27 12.09 -6.17 9.30
C LEU A 27 13.41 -5.40 9.25
N ARG A 28 13.53 -4.41 8.38
CA ARG A 28 14.71 -3.53 8.31
C ARG A 28 14.88 -2.69 9.58
N GLN A 29 13.79 -2.24 10.20
CA GLN A 29 13.86 -1.50 11.47
C GLN A 29 14.37 -2.36 12.63
N VAL A 30 14.09 -3.67 12.60
CA VAL A 30 14.58 -4.64 13.59
C VAL A 30 16.03 -5.08 13.30
N GLY A 31 16.68 -4.55 12.25
CA GLY A 31 18.07 -4.86 11.90
C GLY A 31 18.26 -6.13 11.08
N ALA A 32 17.20 -6.67 10.48
CA ALA A 32 17.30 -7.81 9.57
C ALA A 32 17.77 -7.36 8.17
N ALA A 33 18.53 -8.23 7.51
CA ALA A 33 18.92 -8.07 6.11
C ALA A 33 17.78 -8.60 5.21
N VAL A 34 17.12 -7.71 4.47
CA VAL A 34 15.92 -8.07 3.67
C VAL A 34 16.20 -7.93 2.18
N THR A 35 15.77 -8.91 1.39
CA THR A 35 15.78 -8.85 -0.08
C THR A 35 14.39 -9.15 -0.61
N VAL A 36 13.86 -8.27 -1.47
CA VAL A 36 12.53 -8.41 -2.08
C VAL A 36 12.70 -8.79 -3.54
N PHE A 37 12.05 -9.88 -3.96
CA PHE A 37 12.01 -10.34 -5.33
C PHE A 37 10.63 -10.07 -5.90
N GLU A 38 10.54 -9.47 -7.08
CA GLU A 38 9.28 -9.20 -7.78
C GLU A 38 9.41 -9.73 -9.21
N ARG A 39 8.32 -10.31 -9.72
CA ARG A 39 8.25 -10.79 -11.09
C ARG A 39 8.20 -9.63 -12.07
N THR A 40 7.50 -8.56 -11.70
CA THR A 40 7.35 -7.38 -12.54
C THR A 40 8.62 -6.52 -12.55
N PRO A 41 9.23 -6.27 -13.72
CA PRO A 41 10.52 -5.56 -13.81
C PRO A 41 10.41 -4.06 -13.47
N SER A 42 9.21 -3.47 -13.47
CA SER A 42 9.03 -2.11 -12.98
C SER A 42 7.66 -1.85 -12.36
N LEU A 43 7.65 -1.10 -11.25
CA LEU A 43 6.43 -0.57 -10.61
C LEU A 43 5.67 0.44 -11.49
N ARG A 44 6.22 0.79 -12.67
CA ARG A 44 5.71 1.81 -13.58
C ARG A 44 5.17 1.26 -14.89
N ALA A 45 5.55 0.05 -15.30
CA ALA A 45 5.16 -0.54 -16.59
C ALA A 45 3.64 -0.56 -16.79
N ASP A 46 2.89 -0.78 -15.69
CA ASP A 46 1.45 -1.07 -15.77
C ASP A 46 0.60 -0.13 -14.91
N ARG A 47 1.00 1.15 -14.78
CA ARG A 47 0.23 2.18 -14.03
C ARG A 47 -1.11 2.51 -14.72
N ARG A 48 -2.02 1.55 -14.81
CA ARG A 48 -3.45 1.86 -14.78
C ARG A 48 -3.71 2.36 -13.36
N GLY A 49 -3.97 3.66 -13.20
CA GLY A 49 -4.10 4.30 -11.90
C GLY A 49 -5.27 3.75 -11.09
N TYR A 50 -5.05 2.64 -10.38
CA TYR A 50 -6.00 2.11 -9.42
C TYR A 50 -5.66 2.70 -8.04
N ARG A 51 -6.69 3.13 -7.31
CA ARG A 51 -6.59 3.46 -5.88
C ARG A 51 -7.03 2.24 -5.10
N ILE A 52 -6.27 1.91 -4.06
CA ILE A 52 -6.64 0.88 -3.10
C ILE A 52 -7.28 1.54 -1.89
N ASN A 53 -8.39 0.97 -1.41
CA ASN A 53 -8.94 1.33 -0.12
C ASN A 53 -8.23 0.48 0.95
N ILE A 54 -7.67 1.13 1.95
CA ILE A 54 -7.07 0.48 3.11
C ILE A 54 -8.05 0.68 4.25
N ASN A 55 -8.53 -0.42 4.83
CA ASN A 55 -9.40 -0.35 6.00
C ASN A 55 -8.61 0.08 7.24
N ARG A 56 -9.31 0.37 8.34
CA ARG A 56 -8.69 0.78 9.61
C ARG A 56 -7.57 -0.16 10.07
N VAL A 57 -7.80 -1.48 10.04
CA VAL A 57 -6.80 -2.47 10.46
C VAL A 57 -5.54 -2.42 9.59
N GLY A 58 -5.70 -2.20 8.28
CA GLY A 58 -4.57 -2.01 7.37
C GLY A 58 -3.83 -0.70 7.63
N GLY A 59 -4.54 0.38 7.99
CA GLY A 59 -3.94 1.64 8.41
C GLY A 59 -3.11 1.48 9.68
N ASP A 60 -3.65 0.80 10.68
CA ASP A 60 -2.96 0.49 11.95
C ASP A 60 -1.70 -0.35 11.70
N ALA A 61 -1.78 -1.36 10.83
CA ALA A 61 -0.64 -2.18 10.44
C ALA A 61 0.44 -1.38 9.68
N LEU A 62 0.04 -0.45 8.81
CA LEU A 62 0.99 0.44 8.12
C LEU A 62 1.68 1.38 9.11
N ALA A 63 0.97 1.89 10.11
CA ALA A 63 1.56 2.74 11.16
C ALA A 63 2.62 1.98 11.98
N ALA A 64 2.41 0.69 12.25
CA ALA A 64 3.36 -0.14 12.98
C ALA A 64 4.58 -0.56 12.13
N CYS A 65 4.40 -0.75 10.82
CA CYS A 65 5.44 -1.29 9.94
C CYS A 65 6.28 -0.21 9.23
N LEU A 66 5.74 1.00 9.04
CA LEU A 66 6.40 2.05 8.28
C LEU A 66 7.17 3.02 9.19
N PRO A 67 8.33 3.53 8.75
CA PRO A 67 8.95 4.69 9.35
C PRO A 67 7.98 5.89 9.36
N PRO A 68 8.07 6.79 10.36
CA PRO A 68 7.15 7.93 10.49
C PRO A 68 7.04 8.78 9.22
N GLU A 69 8.14 8.98 8.50
CA GLU A 69 8.16 9.74 7.25
C GLU A 69 7.35 9.09 6.13
N LEU A 70 7.45 7.76 5.99
CA LEU A 70 6.68 7.01 4.98
C LEU A 70 5.20 6.93 5.36
N PHE A 71 4.90 6.83 6.66
CA PHE A 71 3.51 6.87 7.13
C PHE A 71 2.87 8.24 6.90
N ARG A 72 3.59 9.34 7.15
CA ARG A 72 3.12 10.69 6.79
C ARG A 72 2.88 10.84 5.29
N LEU A 73 3.76 10.31 4.45
CA LEU A 73 3.57 10.32 3.00
C LEU A 73 2.31 9.53 2.59
N TYR A 74 2.06 8.38 3.23
CA TYR A 74 0.83 7.62 3.03
C TYR A 74 -0.40 8.45 3.39
N LEU A 75 -0.42 9.13 4.53
CA LEU A 75 -1.54 10.00 4.93
C LEU A 75 -1.72 11.17 3.95
N ALA A 76 -0.63 11.82 3.54
CA ALA A 76 -0.67 12.96 2.62
C ALA A 76 -1.15 12.59 1.20
N THR A 77 -0.99 11.32 0.80
CA THR A 77 -1.44 10.80 -0.49
C THR A 77 -2.79 10.07 -0.42
N SER A 78 -3.28 9.82 0.79
CA SER A 78 -4.58 9.23 1.04
C SER A 78 -5.68 10.25 0.78
N ASN A 79 -6.82 9.76 0.28
CA ASN A 79 -7.98 10.60 0.08
C ASN A 79 -8.67 10.72 1.46
N ASP A 80 -8.76 11.93 2.00
CA ASP A 80 -9.30 12.20 3.32
C ASP A 80 -10.70 11.56 3.52
N GLU A 81 -10.82 10.67 4.52
CA GLU A 81 -12.06 9.97 4.88
C GLU A 81 -13.18 10.95 5.30
N ALA A 82 -12.85 12.16 5.75
CA ALA A 82 -13.86 13.17 6.08
C ALA A 82 -14.63 13.68 4.84
N ARG A 83 -14.11 13.45 3.62
CA ARG A 83 -14.79 13.79 2.35
C ARG A 83 -15.07 12.59 1.45
N ALA A 84 -14.40 11.46 1.67
CA ALA A 84 -14.56 10.25 0.86
C ALA A 84 -15.64 9.34 1.44
N ARG A 85 -16.90 9.56 1.03
CA ARG A 85 -18.00 8.61 1.26
C ARG A 85 -17.55 7.19 0.89
N VAL A 86 -17.67 6.23 1.81
CA VAL A 86 -17.40 4.81 1.56
C VAL A 86 -18.40 4.31 0.52
N GLY A 87 -17.97 4.26 -0.74
CA GLY A 87 -18.75 3.62 -1.78
C GLY A 87 -18.78 2.11 -1.54
N VAL A 88 -19.96 1.52 -1.51
CA VAL A 88 -20.11 0.06 -1.55
C VAL A 88 -20.00 -0.35 -3.01
N PHE A 89 -18.97 -1.14 -3.36
CA PHE A 89 -18.72 -1.62 -4.71
C PHE A 89 -18.98 -3.13 -4.81
N ASP A 90 -19.51 -3.58 -5.94
CA ASP A 90 -19.62 -5.02 -6.22
C ASP A 90 -18.26 -5.64 -6.60
N HIS A 91 -18.24 -6.96 -6.83
CA HIS A 91 -17.03 -7.72 -7.23
C HIS A 91 -16.44 -7.28 -8.58
N ARG A 92 -17.17 -6.49 -9.38
CA ARG A 92 -16.70 -5.88 -10.64
C ARG A 92 -16.35 -4.40 -10.47
N MET A 93 -16.24 -3.92 -9.23
CA MET A 93 -15.97 -2.53 -8.88
C MET A 93 -17.05 -1.55 -9.37
N HIS A 94 -18.29 -2.00 -9.55
CA HIS A 94 -19.41 -1.09 -9.78
C HIS A 94 -19.91 -0.54 -8.45
N CYS A 95 -20.02 0.78 -8.35
CA CYS A 95 -20.63 1.42 -7.19
C CYS A 95 -22.12 1.05 -7.12
N SER A 96 -22.54 0.48 -6.00
CA SER A 96 -23.94 0.16 -5.75
C SER A 96 -24.75 1.47 -5.56
N ARG A 97 -25.94 1.50 -6.15
CA ARG A 97 -26.83 2.68 -6.15
C ARG A 97 -27.39 3.03 -4.76
N HIS A 98 -27.11 2.21 -3.75
CA HIS A 98 -27.48 2.45 -2.36
C HIS A 98 -26.53 3.41 -1.64
N CYS A 99 -25.42 3.79 -2.28
CA CYS A 99 -24.57 4.89 -1.85
C CYS A 99 -25.11 6.20 -2.46
N GLY A 100 -25.74 7.04 -1.64
CA GLY A 100 -26.45 8.26 -2.06
C GLY A 100 -25.78 9.03 -3.21
N THR A 101 -26.50 9.13 -4.34
CA THR A 101 -26.43 10.03 -5.52
C THR A 101 -25.13 10.68 -6.02
N SER A 102 -23.95 10.47 -5.44
CA SER A 102 -22.73 11.24 -5.80
C SER A 102 -21.58 10.40 -6.36
N CYS A 103 -21.76 9.13 -6.69
CA CYS A 103 -20.80 8.40 -7.53
C CYS A 103 -20.89 8.90 -8.98
N ARG A 104 -20.39 10.13 -9.23
CA ARG A 104 -20.19 10.62 -10.60
C ARG A 104 -19.12 9.73 -11.22
N ARG A 105 -19.51 8.87 -12.16
CA ARG A 105 -18.57 8.31 -13.15
C ARG A 105 -17.83 9.51 -13.76
N ARG A 106 -16.55 9.70 -13.41
CA ARG A 106 -15.66 10.49 -14.26
C ARG A 106 -15.47 9.63 -15.51
N SER A 107 -16.32 9.87 -16.50
CA SER A 107 -16.10 9.37 -17.85
C SER A 107 -14.72 9.85 -18.28
N SER A 108 -13.83 8.91 -18.54
CA SER A 108 -12.62 9.14 -19.32
C SER A 108 -13.03 9.42 -20.77
N THR A 109 -13.59 10.60 -21.03
CA THR A 109 -13.44 11.28 -22.32
C THR A 109 -12.08 11.99 -22.20
N GLY A 110 -11.00 11.50 -22.79
CA GLY A 110 -10.88 11.38 -24.24
C GLY A 110 -10.76 12.79 -24.81
N SER A 111 -9.58 13.41 -24.68
CA SER A 111 -9.24 14.62 -25.43
C SER A 111 -7.83 14.47 -25.97
N ARG A 112 -7.78 14.64 -27.29
CA ARG A 112 -6.66 14.70 -28.23
C ARG A 112 -5.43 15.43 -27.70
#